data_AF-A0A6G6WS43-F1
#
_entry.id   AF-A0A6G6WS43-F1
#
_cell.length_a   1.000
_cell.length_b   1.000
_cell.length_c   1.000
_cell.angle_alpha   90.00
_cell.angle_beta   90.00
_cell.angle_gamma   90.00
#
_symmetry.space_group_name_H-M   'P 1'
#
loop_
_entity.id
_entity.type
_entity.pdbx_description
1 polymer ?
#
loop_
_entity_poly.entity_id
_entity_poly.type
_entity_poly.pdbx_seq_one_letter_code
_entity_poly.pdbx_strand_id
1 'polypeptide(L)'
;MRKKSTVLFAVRYNEDTLREWASAGWITIEESAIGQPLSEADQARCDLICDLKQNMGVNDDGIDVILNLLDQIHGLRRVLRETLDHAKRS
;
A
#
# COMPACT_ATOMS: atom_id res chain seq x y z
N MET A 1 -2.23 -16.25 -25.41
CA MET A 1 -3.41 -15.86 -24.62
C MET A 1 -2.95 -15.35 -23.25
N ARG A 2 -2.81 -14.02 -23.08
CA ARG A 2 -2.75 -13.34 -21.77
C ARG A 2 -3.46 -11.98 -21.91
N LYS A 3 -4.76 -12.04 -22.21
CA LYS A 3 -5.69 -10.96 -21.94
C LYS A 3 -5.98 -11.01 -20.44
N LYS A 4 -5.84 -9.90 -19.70
CA LYS A 4 -6.81 -9.46 -18.67
C LYS A 4 -6.35 -8.36 -17.69
N SER A 5 -5.09 -7.94 -17.65
CA SER A 5 -4.67 -7.04 -16.54
C SER A 5 -4.67 -5.54 -16.86
N THR A 6 -4.80 -5.12 -18.13
CA THR A 6 -4.69 -3.70 -18.50
C THR A 6 -5.96 -2.88 -18.22
N VAL A 7 -7.11 -3.51 -17.98
CA VAL A 7 -8.42 -2.83 -18.00
C VAL A 7 -9.12 -2.74 -16.63
N LEU A 8 -8.49 -3.22 -15.54
CA LEU A 8 -9.12 -3.16 -14.22
C LEU A 8 -8.56 -2.07 -13.29
N PHE A 9 -7.46 -1.40 -13.67
CA PHE A 9 -6.79 -0.45 -12.79
C PHE A 9 -7.43 0.95 -12.79
N ALA A 10 -8.06 1.36 -13.89
CA ALA A 10 -8.82 2.62 -13.97
C ALA A 10 -10.19 2.58 -13.26
N VAL A 11 -10.57 1.45 -12.63
CA VAL A 11 -11.95 1.25 -12.13
C VAL A 11 -12.11 1.53 -10.63
N ARG A 12 -11.03 1.63 -9.85
CA ARG A 12 -11.14 1.87 -8.39
C ARG A 12 -10.52 3.15 -7.86
N TYR A 13 -9.41 3.62 -8.44
CA TYR A 13 -8.71 4.81 -7.96
C TYR A 13 -8.44 5.74 -9.14
N ASN A 14 -8.77 7.03 -8.99
CA ASN A 14 -8.39 8.03 -9.98
C ASN A 14 -6.88 8.27 -9.89
N GLU A 15 -6.25 8.61 -11.02
CA GLU A 15 -4.81 8.91 -11.08
C GLU A 15 -4.44 10.09 -10.17
N ASP A 16 -5.32 11.10 -10.09
CA ASP A 16 -5.14 12.25 -9.20
C ASP A 16 -5.11 11.83 -7.72
N THR A 17 -6.00 10.91 -7.33
CA THR A 17 -6.04 10.38 -5.96
C THR A 17 -4.79 9.59 -5.60
N LEU A 18 -4.29 8.77 -6.54
CA LEU A 18 -3.02 8.05 -6.34
C LEU A 18 -1.84 9.02 -6.21
N ARG A 19 -1.83 10.09 -7.02
CA ARG A 19 -0.82 11.15 -6.94
C ARG A 19 -0.87 11.90 -5.61
N GLU A 20 -2.06 12.22 -5.12
CA GLU A 20 -2.27 12.82 -3.81
C GLU A 20 -1.74 11.92 -2.69
N TRP A 21 -2.07 10.61 -2.73
CA TRP A 21 -1.60 9.66 -1.73
C TRP A 21 -0.10 9.42 -1.79
N ALA A 22 0.49 9.40 -3.00
CA ALA A 22 1.94 9.32 -3.17
C ALA A 22 2.62 10.57 -2.61
N SER A 23 2.07 11.76 -2.86
CA SER A 23 2.58 13.03 -2.32
C SER A 23 2.45 13.12 -0.80
N ALA A 24 1.40 12.53 -0.22
CA ALA A 24 1.22 12.41 1.22
C ALA A 24 2.13 11.34 1.86
N GLY A 25 2.83 10.54 1.05
CA GLY A 25 3.67 9.44 1.52
C GLY A 25 2.90 8.21 1.96
N TRP A 26 1.59 8.14 1.69
CA TRP A 26 0.74 7.01 2.06
C TRP A 26 1.01 5.77 1.22
N ILE A 27 1.43 5.98 -0.03
CA ILE A 27 1.83 4.92 -0.96
C ILE A 27 3.21 5.23 -1.53
N THR A 28 4.04 4.20 -1.69
CA THR A 28 5.36 4.33 -2.33
C THR A 28 5.26 3.74 -3.73
N ILE A 29 4.69 4.52 -4.66
CA ILE A 29 4.66 4.17 -6.08
C ILE A 29 5.50 5.16 -6.88
N GLU A 30 6.23 4.66 -7.87
CA GLU A 30 6.91 5.51 -8.83
C GLU A 30 5.88 6.27 -9.67
N GLU A 31 6.16 7.53 -9.99
CA GLU A 31 5.33 8.38 -10.87
C GLU A 31 5.03 7.67 -12.21
N SER A 32 6.03 6.96 -12.76
CA SER A 32 5.89 6.18 -13.98
C SER A 32 5.02 4.91 -13.84
N ALA A 33 4.76 4.48 -12.60
CA ALA A 33 3.91 3.35 -12.27
C ALA A 33 2.44 3.76 -12.05
N ILE A 34 2.13 5.05 -12.04
CA ILE A 34 0.74 5.54 -12.06
C ILE A 34 0.12 5.10 -13.40
N GLY A 35 -0.96 4.33 -13.33
CA GLY A 35 -1.59 3.68 -14.49
C GLY A 35 -1.04 2.28 -14.82
N GLN A 36 -0.04 1.78 -14.08
CA GLN A 36 0.44 0.39 -14.17
C GLN A 36 -0.21 -0.52 -13.12
N PRO A 37 -0.14 -1.86 -13.29
CA PRO A 37 -0.60 -2.80 -12.28
C PRO A 37 0.16 -2.66 -10.95
N LEU A 38 -0.58 -2.41 -9.87
CA LEU A 38 -0.05 -2.44 -8.51
C LEU A 38 0.29 -3.88 -8.08
N SER A 39 1.26 -4.03 -7.18
CA SER A 39 1.49 -5.29 -6.49
C SER A 39 0.31 -5.62 -5.57
N GLU A 40 0.13 -6.89 -5.19
CA GLU A 40 -0.92 -7.29 -4.23
C GLU A 40 -0.82 -6.54 -2.90
N ALA A 41 0.41 -6.23 -2.46
CA ALA A 41 0.65 -5.45 -1.25
C ALA A 41 0.24 -3.98 -1.40
N ASP A 42 0.55 -3.36 -2.54
CA ASP A 42 0.19 -1.96 -2.80
C ASP A 42 -1.32 -1.81 -3.02
N GLN A 43 -1.95 -2.79 -3.67
CA GLN A 43 -3.39 -2.86 -3.77
C GLN A 43 -4.04 -2.95 -2.40
N ALA A 44 -3.61 -3.89 -1.54
CA ALA A 44 -4.15 -4.02 -0.18
C ALA A 44 -3.99 -2.72 0.64
N ARG A 45 -2.89 -1.99 0.46
CA ARG A 45 -2.67 -0.69 1.09
C ARG A 45 -3.64 0.39 0.57
N CYS A 46 -3.86 0.48 -0.74
CA CYS A 46 -4.85 1.40 -1.30
C CYS A 46 -6.26 1.11 -0.80
N ASP A 47 -6.60 -0.18 -0.71
CA ASP A 47 -7.90 -0.65 -0.23
C ASP A 47 -8.13 -0.21 1.22
N LEU A 48 -7.12 -0.38 2.07
CA LEU A 48 -7.14 0.07 3.46
C LEU A 48 -7.35 1.59 3.57
N ILE A 49 -6.62 2.39 2.79
CA ILE A 49 -6.77 3.86 2.81
C ILE A 49 -8.20 4.26 2.44
N CYS A 50 -8.77 3.59 1.44
CA CYS A 50 -10.15 3.82 1.03
C CYS A 50 -11.15 3.45 2.14
N ASP A 51 -10.98 2.32 2.79
CA ASP A 51 -11.83 1.92 3.91
C ASP A 51 -11.73 2.90 5.09
N LEU A 52 -10.53 3.37 5.40
CA LEU A 52 -10.30 4.37 6.46
C LEU A 52 -11.00 5.70 6.14
N LYS A 53 -10.86 6.22 4.91
CA LYS A 53 -11.50 7.48 4.50
C LYS A 53 -13.02 7.34 4.37
N GLN A 54 -13.48 6.36 3.60
CA GLN A 54 -14.87 6.31 3.13
C GLN A 54 -15.79 5.56 4.10
N ASN A 55 -15.31 4.45 4.68
CA ASN A 55 -16.13 3.61 5.54
C ASN A 55 -16.01 3.99 7.02
N MET A 56 -14.85 4.50 7.44
CA MET A 56 -14.59 4.82 8.86
C MET A 56 -14.51 6.33 9.15
N GLY A 57 -14.51 7.19 8.13
CA GLY A 57 -14.50 8.65 8.30
C GLY A 57 -13.23 9.18 8.97
N VAL A 58 -12.12 8.46 8.85
CA VAL A 58 -10.82 8.87 9.39
C VAL A 58 -10.28 10.03 8.57
N ASN A 59 -9.78 11.06 9.26
CA ASN A 59 -9.13 12.20 8.62
C ASN A 59 -7.73 11.85 8.11
N ASP A 60 -7.15 12.74 7.31
CA ASP A 60 -5.83 12.53 6.70
C ASP A 60 -4.74 12.31 7.77
N ASP A 61 -4.73 13.09 8.86
CA ASP A 61 -3.77 12.91 9.96
C ASP A 61 -3.93 11.54 10.65
N GLY A 62 -5.16 11.04 10.77
CA GLY A 62 -5.44 9.73 11.35
C GLY A 62 -4.94 8.60 10.47
N ILE A 63 -5.04 8.77 9.14
CA ILE A 63 -4.51 7.82 8.16
C ILE A 63 -2.98 7.77 8.26
N ASP A 64 -2.30 8.90 8.37
CA ASP A 64 -0.86 8.96 8.58
C ASP A 64 -0.42 8.12 9.79
N VAL A 65 -1.11 8.30 10.92
CA VAL A 65 -0.80 7.56 12.15
C VAL A 65 -1.02 6.06 11.96
N ILE A 66 -2.15 5.65 11.36
CA ILE A 66 -2.48 4.24 11.17
C ILE A 66 -1.48 3.58 10.21
N LEU A 67 -1.13 4.23 9.10
CA LEU A 67 -0.16 3.71 8.14
C LEU A 67 1.23 3.57 8.75
N ASN A 68 1.69 4.57 9.51
CA ASN A 68 2.97 4.49 10.21
C ASN A 68 3.00 3.34 11.22
N LEU A 69 1.92 3.11 11.98
CA LEU A 69 1.82 1.97 12.91
C LEU A 69 1.86 0.64 12.16
N LEU A 70 1.17 0.54 11.02
CA LEU A 70 1.17 -0.64 10.18
C LEU A 70 2.58 -0.94 9.64
N ASP A 71 3.29 0.11 9.22
CA ASP A 71 4.68 0.01 8.73
C ASP A 71 5.64 -0.45 9.83
N GLN A 72 5.46 0.03 11.06
CA GLN A 72 6.24 -0.42 12.22
C GLN A 72 6.02 -1.91 12.50
N ILE A 73 4.77 -2.39 12.46
CA ILE A 73 4.45 -3.81 12.66
C ILE A 73 5.07 -4.66 11.54
N HIS A 74 4.99 -4.20 10.30
CA HIS A 74 5.61 -4.89 9.18
C HIS A 74 7.13 -4.94 9.29
N GLY A 75 7.76 -3.84 9.72
CA GLY A 75 9.20 -3.76 9.99
C GLY A 75 9.61 -4.74 11.08
N LEU A 76 8.90 -4.77 12.20
CA LEU A 76 9.17 -5.70 13.30
C LEU A 76 9.02 -7.16 12.85
N ARG A 77 7.94 -7.48 12.13
CA ARG A 77 7.72 -8.84 11.60
C ARG A 77 8.83 -9.27 10.64
N ARG A 78 9.37 -8.34 9.86
CA ARG A 78 10.51 -8.59 8.96
C ARG A 78 11.77 -8.90 9.75
N VAL A 79 12.13 -8.07 10.72
CA VAL A 79 13.31 -8.28 11.58
C VAL A 79 13.22 -9.63 12.30
N LEU A 80 12.05 -9.98 12.86
CA LEU A 80 11.83 -11.28 13.52
C LEU A 80 12.00 -12.47 12.58
N ARG A 81 11.53 -12.38 11.33
CA ARG A 81 11.74 -13.43 10.34
C ARG A 81 13.22 -13.57 9.99
N GLU A 82 13.90 -12.44 9.78
CA GLU A 82 15.32 -12.42 9.48
C GLU A 82 16.14 -13.06 10.61
N THR A 83 15.90 -12.70 11.88
CA THR A 83 16.63 -13.29 13.02
C THR A 83 16.36 -14.79 13.18
N LEU A 84 15.11 -15.24 13.02
CA LEU A 84 14.76 -16.66 13.05
C LEU A 84 15.41 -17.45 11.92
N ASP A 85 15.50 -16.87 10.72
CA ASP A 85 16.14 -17.52 9.58
C ASP A 85 17.66 -17.60 9.72
N HIS A 86 18.28 -16.65 10.42
CA HIS A 86 19.70 -16.74 10.80
C HIS A 86 19.93 -17.83 11.86
N ALA A 87 19.07 -17.91 12.88
CA ALA A 87 19.16 -18.94 13.92
C ALA A 87 18.97 -20.37 13.40
N LYS A 88 18.21 -20.57 12.32
CA LYS A 88 18.04 -21.88 11.66
C LYS A 88 19.22 -22.31 10.79
N ARG A 89 20.12 -21.38 10.44
CA ARG A 89 21.27 -21.62 9.56
C ARG A 89 22.60 -21.79 10.32
N SER A 90 22.62 -21.54 11.63
CA SER A 90 23.74 -21.81 12.54
C SER A 90 23.54 -23.12 13.28
#